data_AF-A0A3Q1FAG9-F1
#
_entry.id   AF-A0A3Q1FAG9-F1
#
_cell.length_a   1.000
_cell.length_b   1.000
_cell.length_c   1.000
_cell.angle_alpha   90.00
_cell.angle_beta   90.00
_cell.angle_gamma   90.00
#
_symmetry.space_group_name_H-M   'P 1'
#
loop_
_entity.id
_entity.type
_entity.pdbx_description
1 polymer ?
#
loop_
_entity_poly.entity_id
_entity_poly.type
_entity_poly.pdbx_seq_one_letter_code
_entity_poly.pdbx_strand_id
1 'polypeptide(L)'
;MSLSRTQSLRMTAALEDCSTKMDIVRHLLTVQISGEPAAQEKVRLAKLTGDCQYISLQMSTLCLELREKQSFISLLQVVEEEEQKQKADVKTREAKIELKYREQALQMQMEAFQIKTDKLKDMERLCRDMEKQHKEQLSKIANKKKTEERSAELQLQLRQKETCHAEKLLEDRLELLQKQLKEEIMLHQKSEKFLQNQHEELKQLLDKWEQRTKQMLQEKERQLNTVCCKKTLNFDKLMERKRQLKEMEQVVMEDREEQKKLLQKQKEVRAATKLQAWWRGWMVRRGLGSFKKAEENKKGTAKKEGKKKKKK
;
A
#
# COMPACT_ATOMS: atom_id res chain seq x y z
N MET A 1 14.03 -125.76 44.89
CA MET A 1 12.94 -126.33 45.70
C MET A 1 12.84 -127.81 45.38
N SER A 2 13.12 -128.70 46.33
CA SER A 2 12.93 -130.15 46.14
C SER A 2 11.72 -130.63 46.94
N LEU A 3 10.88 -131.46 46.32
CA LEU A 3 9.73 -132.08 46.98
C LEU A 3 10.12 -133.41 47.60
N SER A 4 9.50 -133.81 48.71
CA SER A 4 9.75 -135.15 49.26
C SER A 4 9.24 -136.22 48.29
N ARG A 5 9.88 -137.39 48.23
CA ARG A 5 9.57 -138.45 47.26
C ARG A 5 8.08 -138.88 47.26
N THR A 6 7.43 -138.86 48.43
CA THR A 6 5.99 -139.14 48.58
C THR A 6 5.08 -137.98 48.17
N GLN A 7 5.53 -136.73 48.22
CA GLN A 7 4.83 -135.59 47.62
C GLN A 7 4.98 -135.61 46.09
N SER A 8 6.20 -135.84 45.58
CA SER A 8 6.49 -135.90 44.15
C SER A 8 5.62 -136.94 43.45
N LEU A 9 5.56 -138.18 43.97
CA LEU A 9 4.73 -139.24 43.40
C LEU A 9 3.22 -138.93 43.42
N ARG A 10 2.70 -138.25 44.45
CA ARG A 10 1.29 -137.79 44.46
C ARG A 10 1.03 -136.71 43.41
N MET A 11 1.97 -135.78 43.24
CA MET A 11 1.87 -134.73 42.23
C MET A 11 1.98 -135.31 40.82
N THR A 12 2.90 -136.24 40.55
CA THR A 12 2.99 -136.97 39.28
C THR A 12 1.67 -137.69 38.95
N ALA A 13 1.09 -138.43 39.91
CA ALA A 13 -0.18 -139.11 39.69
C ALA A 13 -1.36 -138.13 39.40
N ALA A 14 -1.41 -136.99 40.11
CA ALA A 14 -2.42 -135.96 39.86
C ALA A 14 -2.20 -135.24 38.51
N LEU A 15 -0.95 -135.02 38.09
CA LEU A 15 -0.61 -134.42 36.81
C LEU A 15 -0.84 -135.38 35.63
N GLU A 16 -0.73 -136.69 35.83
CA GLU A 16 -1.09 -137.71 34.83
C GLU A 16 -2.62 -137.82 34.66
N ASP A 17 -3.39 -137.76 35.75
CA ASP A 17 -4.86 -137.61 35.71
C ASP A 17 -5.30 -136.29 35.06
N CYS A 18 -4.62 -135.17 35.35
CA CYS A 18 -4.86 -133.91 34.65
C CYS A 18 -4.40 -133.93 33.18
N SER A 19 -3.32 -134.64 32.82
CA SER A 19 -2.88 -134.73 31.42
C SER A 19 -3.88 -135.53 30.60
N THR A 20 -4.30 -136.70 31.08
CA THR A 20 -5.34 -137.49 30.39
C THR A 20 -6.65 -136.72 30.24
N LYS A 21 -7.03 -135.89 31.22
CA LYS A 21 -8.15 -134.94 31.09
C LYS A 21 -7.89 -133.85 30.04
N MET A 22 -6.68 -133.31 29.95
CA MET A 22 -6.28 -132.37 28.90
C MET A 22 -6.21 -133.01 27.50
N ASP A 23 -5.88 -134.31 27.40
CA ASP A 23 -5.91 -135.09 26.16
C ASP A 23 -7.34 -135.34 25.71
N ILE A 24 -8.26 -135.66 26.63
CA ILE A 24 -9.71 -135.74 26.39
C ILE A 24 -10.26 -134.39 25.92
N VAL A 25 -9.90 -133.28 26.58
CA VAL A 25 -10.30 -131.92 26.17
C VAL A 25 -9.73 -131.56 24.80
N ARG A 26 -8.46 -131.91 24.51
CA ARG A 26 -7.87 -131.70 23.17
C ARG A 26 -8.63 -132.48 22.10
N HIS A 27 -8.98 -133.73 22.35
CA HIS A 27 -9.81 -134.51 21.42
C HIS A 27 -11.18 -133.88 21.22
N LEU A 28 -11.84 -133.42 22.30
CA LEU A 28 -13.14 -132.76 22.21
C LEU A 28 -13.08 -131.46 21.38
N LEU A 29 -12.06 -130.63 21.59
CA LEU A 29 -11.80 -129.42 20.79
C LEU A 29 -11.47 -129.76 19.33
N THR A 30 -10.70 -130.82 19.08
CA THR A 30 -10.36 -131.28 17.72
C THR A 30 -11.60 -131.75 16.96
N VAL A 31 -12.53 -132.45 17.65
CA VAL A 31 -13.84 -132.84 17.10
C VAL A 31 -14.73 -131.61 16.85
N GLN A 32 -14.74 -130.62 17.74
CA GLN A 32 -15.47 -129.36 17.52
C GLN A 32 -14.93 -128.55 16.33
N ILE A 33 -13.62 -128.56 16.07
CA ILE A 33 -13.01 -127.93 14.88
C ILE A 33 -13.47 -128.63 13.58
N SER A 34 -13.83 -129.91 13.65
CA SER A 34 -14.38 -130.70 12.53
C SER A 34 -15.87 -130.42 12.23
N GLY A 35 -16.61 -129.75 13.13
CA GLY A 35 -18.02 -129.39 12.93
C GLY A 35 -18.16 -127.88 12.68
N GLU A 36 -18.12 -127.47 11.41
CA GLU A 36 -17.86 -126.10 10.92
C GLU A 36 -18.25 -124.90 11.83
N PRO A 37 -17.28 -124.29 12.56
CA PRO A 37 -17.47 -123.00 13.21
C PRO A 37 -17.05 -121.81 12.33
N ALA A 38 -17.38 -120.58 12.74
CA ALA A 38 -17.14 -119.36 11.97
C ALA A 38 -15.65 -119.00 11.83
N ALA A 39 -15.25 -118.18 10.86
CA ALA A 39 -13.82 -117.91 10.57
C ALA A 39 -13.04 -117.31 11.77
N GLN A 40 -13.62 -116.35 12.49
CA GLN A 40 -13.01 -115.74 13.68
C GLN A 40 -12.98 -116.73 14.88
N GLU A 41 -13.85 -117.72 14.86
CA GLU A 41 -13.97 -118.77 15.87
C GLU A 41 -12.99 -119.91 15.60
N LYS A 42 -12.81 -120.32 14.34
CA LYS A 42 -11.73 -121.21 13.87
C LYS A 42 -10.35 -120.68 14.30
N VAL A 43 -10.08 -119.38 14.19
CA VAL A 43 -8.82 -118.77 14.68
C VAL A 43 -8.67 -118.87 16.21
N ARG A 44 -9.76 -118.65 16.98
CA ARG A 44 -9.74 -118.80 18.45
C ARG A 44 -9.56 -120.25 18.88
N LEU A 45 -10.26 -121.19 18.24
CA LEU A 45 -10.17 -122.63 18.50
C LEU A 45 -8.81 -123.22 18.10
N ALA A 46 -8.23 -122.76 16.99
CA ALA A 46 -6.86 -123.13 16.60
C ALA A 46 -5.84 -122.66 17.64
N LYS A 47 -5.97 -121.41 18.13
CA LYS A 47 -5.12 -120.93 19.23
C LYS A 47 -5.31 -121.78 20.49
N LEU A 48 -6.56 -121.97 20.94
CA LEU A 48 -6.88 -122.75 22.14
C LEU A 48 -6.38 -124.20 22.05
N THR A 49 -6.41 -124.80 20.87
CA THR A 49 -5.86 -126.15 20.63
C THR A 49 -4.34 -126.17 20.74
N GLY A 50 -3.66 -125.15 20.22
CA GLY A 50 -2.21 -124.94 20.42
C GLY A 50 -1.86 -124.71 21.89
N ASP A 51 -2.64 -123.88 22.59
CA ASP A 51 -2.50 -123.63 24.03
C ASP A 51 -2.69 -124.95 24.83
N CYS A 52 -3.68 -125.79 24.51
CA CYS A 52 -3.89 -127.10 25.12
C CYS A 52 -2.80 -128.14 24.78
N GLN A 53 -2.20 -128.08 23.58
CA GLN A 53 -1.03 -128.90 23.22
C GLN A 53 0.21 -128.47 24.02
N TYR A 54 0.46 -127.15 24.11
CA TYR A 54 1.57 -126.59 24.86
C TYR A 54 1.47 -126.91 26.35
N ILE A 55 0.30 -126.71 26.97
CA ILE A 55 0.07 -127.06 28.39
C ILE A 55 0.31 -128.54 28.65
N SER A 56 -0.19 -129.44 27.80
CA SER A 56 0.04 -130.89 27.95
C SER A 56 1.52 -131.30 27.76
N LEU A 57 2.25 -130.64 26.85
CA LEU A 57 3.69 -130.84 26.72
C LEU A 57 4.43 -130.38 27.99
N GLN A 58 4.08 -129.22 28.54
CA GLN A 58 4.68 -128.73 29.79
C GLN A 58 4.32 -129.63 30.99
N MET A 59 3.09 -130.14 31.06
CA MET A 59 2.68 -131.12 32.07
C MET A 59 3.43 -132.45 31.92
N SER A 60 3.67 -132.91 30.70
CA SER A 60 4.46 -134.13 30.43
C SER A 60 5.91 -133.96 30.88
N THR A 61 6.54 -132.83 30.54
CA THR A 61 7.89 -132.46 31.01
C THR A 61 7.94 -132.38 32.53
N LEU A 62 6.96 -131.74 33.17
CA LEU A 62 6.84 -131.64 34.63
C LEU A 62 6.67 -133.01 35.30
N CYS A 63 5.87 -133.92 34.73
CA CYS A 63 5.76 -135.29 35.22
C CYS A 63 7.10 -136.02 35.21
N LEU A 64 7.91 -135.84 34.17
CA LEU A 64 9.26 -136.40 34.07
C LEU A 64 10.22 -135.75 35.09
N GLU A 65 10.24 -134.42 35.21
CA GLU A 65 11.10 -133.72 36.20
C GLU A 65 10.76 -134.11 37.66
N LEU A 66 9.48 -134.29 37.98
CA LEU A 66 9.04 -134.74 39.30
C LEU A 66 9.36 -136.22 39.56
N ARG A 67 9.25 -137.07 38.53
CA ARG A 67 9.52 -138.52 38.62
C ARG A 67 11.02 -138.82 38.75
N GLU A 68 11.87 -138.13 37.99
CA GLU A 68 13.32 -138.37 37.95
C GLU A 68 14.11 -137.49 38.94
N LYS A 69 13.79 -136.19 39.01
CA LYS A 69 14.64 -135.16 39.63
C LYS A 69 14.00 -134.52 40.88
N GLN A 70 12.75 -134.86 41.21
CA GLN A 70 11.96 -134.31 42.32
C GLN A 70 11.91 -132.77 42.30
N SER A 71 11.86 -132.21 41.08
CA SER A 71 12.02 -130.78 40.77
C SER A 71 10.95 -130.32 39.77
N PHE A 72 10.81 -129.00 39.62
CA PHE A 72 9.80 -128.34 38.77
C PHE A 72 10.35 -127.06 38.11
N ILE A 73 11.67 -127.03 37.84
CA ILE A 73 12.37 -125.83 37.38
C ILE A 73 11.95 -125.44 35.96
N SER A 74 11.69 -126.40 35.06
CA SER A 74 11.28 -126.09 33.69
C SER A 74 9.96 -125.31 33.63
N LEU A 75 8.98 -125.65 34.47
CA LEU A 75 7.73 -124.88 34.59
C LEU A 75 7.99 -123.47 35.11
N LEU A 76 8.91 -123.32 36.08
CA LEU A 76 9.26 -122.01 36.64
C LEU A 76 9.85 -121.08 35.56
N GLN A 77 10.77 -121.60 34.74
CA GLN A 77 11.37 -120.86 33.64
C GLN A 77 10.34 -120.45 32.57
N VAL A 78 9.40 -121.33 32.23
CA VAL A 78 8.29 -121.01 31.30
C VAL A 78 7.39 -119.89 31.84
N VAL A 79 7.11 -119.88 33.14
CA VAL A 79 6.34 -118.80 33.78
C VAL A 79 7.15 -117.49 33.82
N GLU A 80 8.43 -117.54 34.13
CA GLU A 80 9.32 -116.35 34.12
C GLU A 80 9.49 -115.76 32.71
N GLU A 81 9.60 -116.60 31.67
CA GLU A 81 9.66 -116.16 30.27
C GLU A 81 8.34 -115.50 29.82
N GLU A 82 7.19 -116.06 30.19
CA GLU A 82 5.89 -115.50 29.81
C GLU A 82 5.57 -114.21 30.60
N GLU A 83 5.98 -114.13 31.88
CA GLU A 83 5.97 -112.86 32.61
C GLU A 83 6.88 -111.80 31.96
N GLN A 84 8.07 -112.18 31.49
CA GLN A 84 8.98 -111.25 30.80
C GLN A 84 8.39 -110.78 29.46
N LYS A 85 7.77 -111.67 28.68
CA LYS A 85 7.03 -111.29 27.47
C LYS A 85 5.90 -110.32 27.78
N GLN A 86 5.04 -110.60 28.77
CA GLN A 86 3.97 -109.68 29.17
C GLN A 86 4.51 -108.32 29.63
N LYS A 87 5.60 -108.28 30.40
CA LYS A 87 6.25 -107.03 30.83
C LYS A 87 6.86 -106.26 29.66
N ALA A 88 7.33 -106.92 28.60
CA ALA A 88 7.77 -106.27 27.36
C ALA A 88 6.58 -105.77 26.51
N ASP A 89 5.49 -106.54 26.44
CA ASP A 89 4.29 -106.20 25.67
C ASP A 89 3.54 -105.01 26.29
N VAL A 90 3.50 -104.90 27.62
CA VAL A 90 3.01 -103.72 28.34
C VAL A 90 3.89 -102.50 28.02
N LYS A 91 5.21 -102.59 28.22
CA LYS A 91 6.15 -101.47 27.94
C LYS A 91 6.08 -100.98 26.49
N THR A 92 5.93 -101.87 25.52
CA THR A 92 5.82 -101.47 24.11
C THR A 92 4.45 -100.87 23.75
N ARG A 93 3.38 -101.18 24.49
CA ARG A 93 2.08 -100.49 24.38
C ARG A 93 2.13 -99.11 25.03
N GLU A 94 2.72 -99.00 26.23
CA GLU A 94 2.93 -97.74 26.94
C GLU A 94 3.78 -96.76 26.09
N ALA A 95 4.93 -97.21 25.58
CA ALA A 95 5.79 -96.41 24.70
C ALA A 95 5.08 -95.96 23.41
N LYS A 96 4.17 -96.77 22.85
CA LYS A 96 3.33 -96.39 21.69
C LYS A 96 2.27 -95.35 22.04
N ILE A 97 1.74 -95.36 23.27
CA ILE A 97 0.79 -94.34 23.75
C ILE A 97 1.55 -93.03 24.01
N GLU A 98 2.72 -93.10 24.65
CA GLU A 98 3.57 -91.93 24.93
C GLU A 98 4.11 -91.29 23.63
N LEU A 99 4.47 -92.09 22.62
CA LEU A 99 4.82 -91.59 21.28
C LEU A 99 3.65 -90.83 20.64
N LYS A 100 2.44 -91.40 20.63
CA LYS A 100 1.25 -90.71 20.08
C LYS A 100 0.93 -89.40 20.81
N TYR A 101 1.09 -89.36 22.14
CA TYR A 101 0.95 -88.13 22.91
C TYR A 101 2.03 -87.10 22.55
N ARG A 102 3.29 -87.51 22.33
CA ARG A 102 4.34 -86.61 21.82
C ARG A 102 4.06 -86.12 20.41
N GLU A 103 3.63 -86.99 19.50
CA GLU A 103 3.26 -86.62 18.12
C GLU A 103 2.14 -85.58 18.10
N GLN A 104 1.06 -85.80 18.86
CA GLN A 104 -0.04 -84.83 18.99
C GLN A 104 0.42 -83.51 19.62
N ALA A 105 1.23 -83.56 20.69
CA ALA A 105 1.75 -82.34 21.32
C ALA A 105 2.68 -81.54 20.39
N LEU A 106 3.53 -82.21 19.61
CA LEU A 106 4.38 -81.59 18.59
C LEU A 106 3.55 -81.00 17.45
N GLN A 107 2.52 -81.69 16.98
CA GLN A 107 1.64 -81.17 15.93
C GLN A 107 0.88 -79.92 16.41
N MET A 108 0.33 -79.94 17.63
CA MET A 108 -0.29 -78.74 18.23
C MET A 108 0.71 -77.57 18.37
N GLN A 109 1.98 -77.84 18.68
CA GLN A 109 3.02 -76.80 18.67
C GLN A 109 3.31 -76.28 17.26
N MET A 110 3.38 -77.14 16.25
CA MET A 110 3.59 -76.73 14.85
C MET A 110 2.43 -75.86 14.35
N GLU A 111 1.19 -76.24 14.62
CA GLU A 111 -0.01 -75.45 14.29
C GLU A 111 0.01 -74.09 15.01
N ALA A 112 0.35 -74.06 16.30
CA ALA A 112 0.50 -72.82 17.06
C ALA A 112 1.66 -71.92 16.54
N PHE A 113 2.75 -72.50 16.07
CA PHE A 113 3.85 -71.77 15.42
C PHE A 113 3.45 -71.24 14.03
N GLN A 114 2.70 -72.01 13.24
CA GLN A 114 2.20 -71.58 11.95
C GLN A 114 1.27 -70.37 12.09
N ILE A 115 0.29 -70.44 13.02
CA ILE A 115 -0.63 -69.33 13.32
C ILE A 115 0.13 -68.06 13.77
N LYS A 116 1.19 -68.19 14.56
CA LYS A 116 2.05 -67.05 14.95
C LYS A 116 2.82 -66.49 13.74
N THR A 117 3.35 -67.38 12.89
CA THR A 117 4.14 -67.01 11.70
C THR A 117 3.29 -66.27 10.69
N ASP A 118 2.05 -66.69 10.45
CA ASP A 118 1.16 -66.03 9.49
C ASP A 118 0.64 -64.68 10.02
N LYS A 119 0.31 -64.59 11.32
CA LYS A 119 0.06 -63.30 11.98
C LYS A 119 1.23 -62.33 11.87
N LEU A 120 2.47 -62.83 11.94
CA LEU A 120 3.67 -62.00 11.79
C LEU A 120 3.83 -61.50 10.35
N LYS A 121 3.59 -62.34 9.33
CA LYS A 121 3.51 -61.92 7.92
C LYS A 121 2.42 -60.87 7.68
N ASP A 122 1.28 -60.98 8.35
CA ASP A 122 0.19 -60.00 8.25
C ASP A 122 0.56 -58.65 8.87
N MET A 123 1.19 -58.66 10.04
CA MET A 123 1.75 -57.44 10.65
C MET A 123 2.82 -56.80 9.76
N GLU A 124 3.72 -57.58 9.16
CA GLU A 124 4.69 -57.05 8.20
C GLU A 124 4.03 -56.47 6.93
N ARG A 125 2.97 -57.11 6.40
CA ARG A 125 2.19 -56.58 5.27
C ARG A 125 1.61 -55.21 5.64
N LEU A 126 0.94 -55.12 6.79
CA LEU A 126 0.38 -53.87 7.30
C LEU A 126 1.44 -52.79 7.48
N CYS A 127 2.62 -53.11 8.04
CA CYS A 127 3.73 -52.16 8.16
C CYS A 127 4.22 -51.65 6.79
N ARG A 128 4.40 -52.54 5.81
CA ARG A 128 4.82 -52.17 4.45
C ARG A 128 3.79 -51.27 3.74
N ASP A 129 2.50 -51.55 3.92
CA ASP A 129 1.43 -50.73 3.35
C ASP A 129 1.31 -49.36 4.04
N MET A 130 1.44 -49.31 5.37
CA MET A 130 1.48 -48.05 6.13
C MET A 130 2.70 -47.19 5.76
N GLU A 131 3.89 -47.79 5.60
CA GLU A 131 5.07 -47.09 5.09
C GLU A 131 4.84 -46.52 3.69
N LYS A 132 4.23 -47.30 2.79
CA LYS A 132 3.92 -46.88 1.42
C LYS A 132 2.95 -45.70 1.43
N GLN A 133 1.87 -45.77 2.21
CA GLN A 133 0.93 -44.66 2.39
C GLN A 133 1.63 -43.42 2.96
N HIS A 134 2.49 -43.56 3.96
CA HIS A 134 3.21 -42.43 4.54
C HIS A 134 4.16 -41.76 3.53
N LYS A 135 4.93 -42.56 2.76
CA LYS A 135 5.80 -42.09 1.68
C LYS A 135 5.00 -41.38 0.57
N GLU A 136 3.79 -41.86 0.26
CA GLU A 136 2.88 -41.26 -0.72
C GLU A 136 2.23 -39.95 -0.21
N GLN A 137 1.88 -39.87 1.07
CA GLN A 137 1.38 -38.62 1.67
C GLN A 137 2.47 -37.55 1.75
N LEU A 138 3.71 -37.93 2.13
CA LEU A 138 4.86 -37.02 2.12
C LEU A 138 5.13 -36.46 0.71
N SER A 139 5.09 -37.29 -0.33
CA SER A 139 5.29 -36.80 -1.71
C SER A 139 4.13 -35.92 -2.19
N LYS A 140 2.88 -36.25 -1.83
CA LYS A 140 1.70 -35.39 -2.07
C LYS A 140 1.84 -34.02 -1.39
N ILE A 141 2.25 -33.97 -0.13
CA ILE A 141 2.48 -32.72 0.63
C ILE A 141 3.62 -31.91 0.00
N ALA A 142 4.75 -32.55 -0.32
CA ALA A 142 5.89 -31.87 -0.94
C ALA A 142 5.55 -31.31 -2.34
N ASN A 143 4.72 -32.01 -3.12
CA ASN A 143 4.27 -31.54 -4.42
C ASN A 143 3.25 -30.39 -4.30
N LYS A 144 2.29 -30.48 -3.37
CA LYS A 144 1.35 -29.38 -3.05
C LYS A 144 2.10 -28.11 -2.67
N LYS A 145 3.03 -28.19 -1.72
CA LYS A 145 3.86 -27.06 -1.28
C LYS A 145 4.59 -26.40 -2.46
N LYS A 146 5.22 -27.20 -3.34
CA LYS A 146 5.89 -26.68 -4.56
C LYS A 146 4.93 -26.01 -5.55
N THR A 147 3.68 -26.47 -5.67
CA THR A 147 2.68 -25.79 -6.51
C THR A 147 2.15 -24.51 -5.87
N GLU A 148 1.96 -24.51 -4.55
CA GLU A 148 1.53 -23.35 -3.76
C GLU A 148 2.61 -22.24 -3.80
N GLU A 149 3.87 -22.59 -3.54
CA GLU A 149 5.05 -21.71 -3.65
C GLU A 149 5.12 -21.03 -5.02
N ARG A 150 5.07 -21.82 -6.10
CA ARG A 150 5.07 -21.30 -7.49
C ARG A 150 3.86 -20.40 -7.78
N SER A 151 2.69 -20.71 -7.23
CA SER A 151 1.49 -19.89 -7.44
C SER A 151 1.60 -18.54 -6.72
N ALA A 152 2.16 -18.51 -5.52
CA ALA A 152 2.41 -17.29 -4.76
C ALA A 152 3.51 -16.44 -5.41
N GLU A 153 4.58 -17.06 -5.91
CA GLU A 153 5.67 -16.38 -6.62
C GLU A 153 5.17 -15.74 -7.94
N LEU A 154 4.33 -16.44 -8.71
CA LEU A 154 3.71 -15.89 -9.92
C LEU A 154 2.75 -14.73 -9.60
N GLN A 155 1.96 -14.84 -8.53
CA GLN A 155 1.10 -13.73 -8.07
C GLN A 155 1.93 -12.52 -7.62
N LEU A 156 3.04 -12.73 -6.91
CA LEU A 156 3.95 -11.66 -6.50
C LEU A 156 4.59 -10.98 -7.71
N GLN A 157 5.07 -11.73 -8.69
CA GLN A 157 5.63 -11.18 -9.93
C GLN A 157 4.60 -10.42 -10.78
N LEU A 158 3.33 -10.86 -10.79
CA LEU A 158 2.25 -10.14 -11.46
C LEU A 158 1.99 -8.79 -10.76
N ARG A 159 1.79 -8.82 -9.43
CA ARG A 159 1.60 -7.61 -8.60
C ARG A 159 2.75 -6.62 -8.75
N GLN A 160 4.00 -7.08 -8.75
CA GLN A 160 5.18 -6.23 -8.93
C GLN A 160 5.23 -5.58 -10.32
N LYS A 161 4.74 -6.24 -11.37
CA LYS A 161 4.63 -5.65 -12.71
C LYS A 161 3.50 -4.61 -12.77
N GLU A 162 2.37 -4.88 -12.13
CA GLU A 162 1.25 -3.95 -12.00
C GLU A 162 1.66 -2.68 -11.24
N THR A 163 2.32 -2.80 -10.08
CA THR A 163 2.78 -1.63 -9.31
C THR A 163 3.86 -0.86 -10.07
N CYS A 164 4.88 -1.54 -10.62
CA CYS A 164 5.95 -0.87 -11.38
C CYS A 164 5.43 -0.15 -12.63
N HIS A 165 4.36 -0.64 -13.27
CA HIS A 165 3.73 0.07 -14.38
C HIS A 165 2.92 1.29 -13.91
N ALA A 166 2.18 1.17 -12.79
CA ALA A 166 1.44 2.28 -12.21
C ALA A 166 2.36 3.39 -11.66
N GLU A 167 3.48 3.01 -11.03
CA GLU A 167 4.54 3.91 -10.55
C GLU A 167 5.10 4.73 -11.71
N LYS A 168 5.53 4.09 -12.79
CA LYS A 168 6.04 4.78 -13.99
C LYS A 168 5.02 5.74 -14.62
N LEU A 169 3.75 5.32 -14.71
CA LEU A 169 2.67 6.19 -15.22
C LEU A 169 2.44 7.43 -14.35
N LEU A 170 2.69 7.33 -13.03
CA LEU A 170 2.66 8.46 -12.11
C LEU A 170 3.92 9.33 -12.22
N GLU A 171 5.10 8.73 -12.39
CA GLU A 171 6.37 9.43 -12.65
C GLU A 171 6.31 10.25 -13.96
N ASP A 172 5.90 9.64 -15.07
CA ASP A 172 5.68 10.31 -16.37
C ASP A 172 4.72 11.50 -16.24
N ARG A 173 3.64 11.32 -15.48
CA ARG A 173 2.63 12.37 -15.24
C ARG A 173 3.17 13.49 -14.35
N LEU A 174 3.98 13.17 -13.33
CA LEU A 174 4.64 14.16 -12.48
C LEU A 174 5.69 14.95 -13.27
N GLU A 175 6.46 14.30 -14.14
CA GLU A 175 7.38 14.98 -15.05
C GLU A 175 6.65 15.94 -16.01
N LEU A 176 5.54 15.50 -16.60
CA LEU A 176 4.73 16.34 -17.50
C LEU A 176 4.18 17.57 -16.78
N LEU A 177 3.61 17.39 -15.58
CA LEU A 177 3.09 18.50 -14.76
C LEU A 177 4.22 19.45 -14.31
N GLN A 178 5.41 18.94 -13.98
CA GLN A 178 6.58 19.78 -13.68
C GLN A 178 7.08 20.58 -14.89
N LYS A 179 7.00 20.03 -16.11
CA LYS A 179 7.36 20.74 -17.35
C LYS A 179 6.35 21.87 -17.62
N GLN A 180 5.06 21.56 -17.57
CA GLN A 180 3.97 22.53 -17.71
C GLN A 180 4.05 23.67 -16.68
N LEU A 181 4.28 23.36 -15.40
CA LEU A 181 4.42 24.37 -14.34
C LEU A 181 5.63 25.29 -14.57
N LYS A 182 6.76 24.76 -15.05
CA LYS A 182 7.95 25.57 -15.40
C LYS A 182 7.67 26.49 -16.59
N GLU A 183 6.94 26.00 -17.60
CA GLU A 183 6.51 26.79 -18.76
C GLU A 183 5.54 27.91 -18.33
N GLU A 184 4.54 27.60 -17.50
CA GLU A 184 3.57 28.57 -16.99
C GLU A 184 4.25 29.67 -16.16
N ILE A 185 5.16 29.32 -15.24
CA ILE A 185 5.96 30.30 -14.48
C ILE A 185 6.78 31.20 -15.43
N MET A 186 7.41 30.62 -16.45
CA MET A 186 8.19 31.39 -17.43
C MET A 186 7.34 32.28 -18.33
N LEU A 187 6.10 31.89 -18.65
CA LEU A 187 5.14 32.71 -19.39
C LEU A 187 4.53 33.82 -18.51
N HIS A 188 4.26 33.53 -17.24
CA HIS A 188 3.80 34.50 -16.26
C HIS A 188 4.84 35.61 -16.08
N GLN A 189 6.10 35.27 -15.78
CA GLN A 189 7.18 36.25 -15.63
C GLN A 189 7.43 37.10 -16.90
N LYS A 190 7.24 36.54 -18.10
CA LYS A 190 7.29 37.30 -19.36
C LYS A 190 6.12 38.29 -19.47
N SER A 191 4.92 37.87 -19.08
CA SER A 191 3.71 38.68 -19.10
C SER A 191 3.77 39.82 -18.08
N GLU A 192 4.24 39.55 -16.86
CA GLU A 192 4.50 40.58 -15.84
C GLU A 192 5.49 41.63 -16.34
N LYS A 193 6.64 41.22 -16.90
CA LYS A 193 7.64 42.13 -17.46
C LYS A 193 7.11 42.96 -18.62
N PHE A 194 6.30 42.36 -19.50
CA PHE A 194 5.63 43.09 -20.57
C PHE A 194 4.68 44.17 -20.03
N LEU A 195 3.85 43.83 -19.04
CA LEU A 195 2.92 44.77 -18.40
C LEU A 195 3.65 45.86 -17.61
N GLN A 196 4.76 45.54 -16.94
CA GLN A 196 5.62 46.50 -16.25
C GLN A 196 6.24 47.51 -17.23
N ASN A 197 6.81 47.04 -18.35
CA ASN A 197 7.35 47.90 -19.40
C ASN A 197 6.27 48.82 -19.99
N GLN A 198 5.09 48.28 -20.32
CA GLN A 198 3.98 49.08 -20.84
C GLN A 198 3.45 50.10 -19.84
N HIS A 199 3.41 49.76 -18.55
CA HIS A 199 3.06 50.72 -17.49
C HIS A 199 4.10 51.84 -17.38
N GLU A 200 5.39 51.54 -17.48
CA GLU A 200 6.45 52.55 -17.43
C GLU A 200 6.46 53.44 -18.69
N GLU A 201 6.28 52.87 -19.89
CA GLU A 201 6.12 53.63 -21.14
C GLU A 201 4.94 54.63 -21.05
N LEU A 202 3.78 54.17 -20.58
CA LEU A 202 2.60 55.01 -20.38
C LEU A 202 2.83 56.09 -19.31
N LYS A 203 3.51 55.76 -18.21
CA LYS A 203 3.87 56.73 -17.16
C LYS A 203 4.83 57.80 -17.69
N GLN A 204 5.89 57.40 -18.40
CA GLN A 204 6.80 58.35 -19.03
C GLN A 204 6.09 59.24 -20.07
N LEU A 205 5.06 58.73 -20.77
CA LEU A 205 4.23 59.54 -21.65
C LEU A 205 3.37 60.53 -20.87
N LEU A 206 2.73 60.09 -19.77
CA LEU A 206 1.97 60.96 -18.85
C LEU A 206 2.84 62.13 -18.35
N ASP A 207 4.02 61.82 -17.79
CA ASP A 207 4.96 62.82 -17.26
C ASP A 207 5.34 63.87 -18.33
N LYS A 208 5.58 63.42 -19.57
CA LYS A 208 5.87 64.30 -20.73
C LYS A 208 4.66 65.19 -21.10
N TRP A 209 3.44 64.67 -21.02
CA TRP A 209 2.22 65.44 -21.28
C TRP A 209 1.91 66.45 -20.16
N GLU A 210 2.08 66.07 -18.89
CA GLU A 210 1.93 66.98 -17.76
C GLU A 210 2.95 68.13 -17.82
N GLN A 211 4.23 67.81 -18.08
CA GLN A 211 5.29 68.82 -18.21
C GLN A 211 4.98 69.82 -19.34
N ARG A 212 4.57 69.33 -20.52
CA ARG A 212 4.15 70.19 -21.65
C ARG A 212 2.95 71.06 -21.29
N THR A 213 1.95 70.49 -20.63
CA THR A 213 0.73 71.21 -20.24
C THR A 213 1.05 72.31 -19.22
N LYS A 214 1.90 72.02 -18.24
CA LYS A 214 2.42 72.99 -17.26
C LYS A 214 3.21 74.13 -17.90
N GLN A 215 4.06 73.82 -18.90
CA GLN A 215 4.78 74.83 -19.68
C GLN A 215 3.83 75.73 -20.49
N MET A 216 2.83 75.14 -21.17
CA MET A 216 1.82 75.90 -21.92
C MET A 216 0.97 76.79 -21.00
N LEU A 217 0.60 76.30 -19.82
CA LEU A 217 -0.15 77.07 -18.82
C LEU A 217 0.64 78.29 -18.35
N GLN A 218 1.90 78.10 -17.94
CA GLN A 218 2.79 79.20 -17.53
C GLN A 218 3.00 80.22 -18.66
N GLU A 219 3.13 79.77 -19.90
CA GLU A 219 3.30 80.68 -21.03
C GLU A 219 2.01 81.46 -21.35
N LYS A 220 0.83 80.84 -21.21
CA LYS A 220 -0.45 81.54 -21.33
C LYS A 220 -0.69 82.53 -20.18
N GLU A 221 -0.26 82.20 -18.97
CA GLU A 221 -0.26 83.12 -17.83
C GLU A 221 0.65 84.34 -18.05
N ARG A 222 1.88 84.14 -18.54
CA ARG A 222 2.77 85.25 -18.94
C ARG A 222 2.16 86.13 -20.03
N GLN A 223 1.52 85.53 -21.03
CA GLN A 223 0.85 86.25 -22.11
C GLN A 223 -0.34 87.07 -21.58
N LEU A 224 -1.18 86.48 -20.71
CA LEU A 224 -2.29 87.15 -20.03
C LEU A 224 -1.80 88.35 -19.21
N ASN A 225 -0.80 88.13 -18.35
CA ASN A 225 -0.23 89.17 -17.49
C ASN A 225 0.40 90.30 -18.33
N THR A 226 1.10 89.98 -19.41
CA THR A 226 1.64 90.96 -20.36
C THR A 226 0.56 91.81 -21.02
N VAL A 227 -0.56 91.19 -21.43
CA VAL A 227 -1.72 91.91 -22.00
C VAL A 227 -2.42 92.76 -20.92
N CYS A 228 -2.54 92.26 -19.69
CA CYS A 228 -3.14 92.98 -18.58
C CYS A 228 -2.33 94.25 -18.23
N CYS A 229 -1.02 94.12 -18.03
CA CYS A 229 -0.14 95.27 -17.79
C CYS A 229 -0.19 96.30 -18.94
N LYS A 230 -0.22 95.85 -20.21
CA LYS A 230 -0.39 96.75 -21.37
C LYS A 230 -1.75 97.46 -21.36
N LYS A 231 -2.83 96.77 -20.96
CA LYS A 231 -4.17 97.35 -20.84
C LYS A 231 -4.22 98.43 -19.75
N THR A 232 -3.67 98.14 -18.56
CA THR A 232 -3.59 99.11 -17.45
C THR A 232 -2.77 100.34 -17.85
N LEU A 233 -1.53 100.16 -18.33
CA LEU A 233 -0.67 101.27 -18.75
C LEU A 233 -1.28 102.13 -19.89
N ASN A 234 -2.11 101.54 -20.75
CA ASN A 234 -2.84 102.30 -21.78
C ASN A 234 -4.07 103.04 -21.21
N PHE A 235 -4.74 102.47 -20.22
CA PHE A 235 -5.82 103.13 -19.49
C PHE A 235 -5.30 104.32 -18.67
N ASP A 236 -4.18 104.15 -17.97
CA ASP A 236 -3.54 105.23 -17.20
C ASP A 236 -3.16 106.41 -18.10
N LYS A 237 -2.54 106.13 -19.26
CA LYS A 237 -2.23 107.15 -20.29
C LYS A 237 -3.46 107.82 -20.87
N LEU A 238 -4.61 107.12 -20.95
CA LEU A 238 -5.87 107.70 -21.41
C LEU A 238 -6.45 108.62 -20.34
N MET A 239 -6.45 108.19 -19.08
CA MET A 239 -6.91 108.99 -17.94
C MET A 239 -6.06 110.25 -17.74
N GLU A 240 -4.75 110.16 -17.90
CA GLU A 240 -3.83 111.31 -17.83
C GLU A 240 -4.07 112.29 -18.99
N ARG A 241 -4.25 111.83 -20.23
CA ARG A 241 -4.68 112.71 -21.35
C ARG A 241 -6.04 113.37 -21.09
N LYS A 242 -6.98 112.63 -20.50
CA LYS A 242 -8.32 113.14 -20.14
C LYS A 242 -8.24 114.19 -19.01
N ARG A 243 -7.26 114.09 -18.13
CA ARG A 243 -6.93 115.12 -17.13
C ARG A 243 -6.37 116.37 -17.81
N GLN A 244 -5.33 116.21 -18.63
CA GLN A 244 -4.69 117.32 -19.35
C GLN A 244 -5.68 118.10 -20.24
N LEU A 245 -6.61 117.41 -20.91
CA LEU A 245 -7.68 118.05 -21.68
C LEU A 245 -8.59 118.93 -20.80
N LYS A 246 -8.99 118.45 -19.61
CA LYS A 246 -9.79 119.26 -18.66
C LYS A 246 -9.04 120.49 -18.15
N GLU A 247 -7.74 120.33 -17.86
CA GLU A 247 -6.89 121.42 -17.39
C GLU A 247 -6.73 122.48 -18.51
N MET A 248 -6.60 122.07 -19.77
CA MET A 248 -6.63 122.98 -20.93
C MET A 248 -8.02 123.62 -21.16
N GLU A 249 -9.11 122.87 -21.02
CA GLU A 249 -10.48 123.40 -21.12
C GLU A 249 -10.76 124.47 -20.05
N GLN A 250 -10.26 124.25 -18.81
CA GLN A 250 -10.34 125.22 -17.73
C GLN A 250 -9.56 126.50 -18.07
N VAL A 251 -8.30 126.40 -18.49
CA VAL A 251 -7.50 127.58 -18.88
C VAL A 251 -8.16 128.36 -20.03
N VAL A 252 -8.72 127.68 -21.03
CA VAL A 252 -9.46 128.34 -22.13
C VAL A 252 -10.74 129.03 -21.64
N MET A 253 -11.40 128.52 -20.60
CA MET A 253 -12.55 129.17 -19.98
C MET A 253 -12.15 130.38 -19.13
N GLU A 254 -11.05 130.29 -18.39
CA GLU A 254 -10.46 131.38 -17.61
C GLU A 254 -10.02 132.53 -18.54
N ASP A 255 -9.26 132.24 -19.60
CA ASP A 255 -8.89 133.20 -20.67
C ASP A 255 -10.12 133.92 -21.26
N ARG A 256 -11.19 133.17 -21.55
CA ARG A 256 -12.45 133.73 -22.09
C ARG A 256 -13.14 134.64 -21.08
N GLU A 257 -13.05 134.35 -19.79
CA GLU A 257 -13.55 135.25 -18.75
C GLU A 257 -12.67 136.48 -18.57
N GLU A 258 -11.34 136.33 -18.58
CA GLU A 258 -10.41 137.47 -18.51
C GLU A 258 -10.63 138.43 -19.68
N GLN A 259 -10.76 137.91 -20.91
CA GLN A 259 -11.08 138.72 -22.08
C GLN A 259 -12.42 139.46 -21.94
N LYS A 260 -13.46 138.82 -21.37
CA LYS A 260 -14.74 139.51 -21.06
C LYS A 260 -14.54 140.61 -20.02
N LYS A 261 -13.83 140.32 -18.92
CA LYS A 261 -13.50 141.27 -17.83
C LYS A 261 -12.69 142.46 -18.37
N LEU A 262 -11.72 142.24 -19.26
CA LEU A 262 -10.92 143.26 -19.94
C LEU A 262 -11.75 144.10 -20.93
N LEU A 263 -12.60 143.48 -21.74
CA LEU A 263 -13.51 144.19 -22.66
C LEU A 263 -14.52 145.05 -21.90
N GLN A 264 -15.01 144.59 -20.74
CA GLN A 264 -15.86 145.37 -19.87
C GLN A 264 -15.11 146.57 -19.27
N LYS A 265 -13.93 146.37 -18.68
CA LYS A 265 -13.06 147.47 -18.20
C LYS A 265 -12.75 148.48 -19.31
N GLN A 266 -12.53 148.05 -20.55
CA GLN A 266 -12.35 148.96 -21.69
C GLN A 266 -13.63 149.75 -22.02
N LYS A 267 -14.83 149.16 -21.93
CA LYS A 267 -16.10 149.88 -22.11
C LYS A 267 -16.30 150.91 -21.00
N GLU A 268 -16.02 150.56 -19.76
CA GLU A 268 -16.08 151.43 -18.58
C GLU A 268 -15.12 152.62 -18.72
N VAL A 269 -13.84 152.38 -19.07
CA VAL A 269 -12.86 153.45 -19.32
C VAL A 269 -13.28 154.35 -20.49
N ARG A 270 -13.82 153.80 -21.58
CA ARG A 270 -14.34 154.60 -22.71
C ARG A 270 -15.57 155.43 -22.30
N ALA A 271 -16.45 154.89 -21.45
CA ALA A 271 -17.60 155.62 -20.91
C ALA A 271 -17.15 156.75 -19.95
N ALA A 272 -16.21 156.47 -19.04
CA ALA A 272 -15.62 157.46 -18.15
C ALA A 272 -14.90 158.57 -18.94
N THR A 273 -14.18 158.23 -20.01
CA THR A 273 -13.53 159.21 -20.90
C THR A 273 -14.56 160.08 -21.62
N LYS A 274 -15.66 159.50 -22.11
CA LYS A 274 -16.78 160.25 -22.70
C LYS A 274 -17.44 161.19 -21.68
N LEU A 275 -17.69 160.73 -20.46
CA LEU A 275 -18.26 161.55 -19.38
C LEU A 275 -17.31 162.69 -19.00
N GLN A 276 -16.01 162.42 -18.84
CA GLN A 276 -15.01 163.46 -18.59
C GLN A 276 -14.91 164.47 -19.74
N ALA A 277 -14.96 164.03 -21.00
CA ALA A 277 -14.90 164.91 -22.17
C ALA A 277 -16.17 165.77 -22.28
N TRP A 278 -17.35 165.18 -22.03
CA TRP A 278 -18.63 165.89 -21.94
C TRP A 278 -18.60 166.95 -20.83
N TRP A 279 -18.13 166.57 -19.63
CA TRP A 279 -18.01 167.48 -18.48
C TRP A 279 -17.01 168.62 -18.73
N ARG A 280 -15.81 168.32 -19.26
CA ARG A 280 -14.84 169.35 -19.69
C ARG A 280 -15.45 170.31 -20.72
N GLY A 281 -16.14 169.79 -21.73
CA GLY A 281 -16.85 170.61 -22.72
C GLY A 281 -18.02 171.42 -22.12
N TRP A 282 -18.69 170.91 -21.10
CA TRP A 282 -19.76 171.61 -20.38
C TRP A 282 -19.22 172.73 -19.49
N MET A 283 -18.14 172.50 -18.75
CA MET A 283 -17.44 173.52 -17.96
C MET A 283 -16.98 174.68 -18.86
N VAL A 284 -16.35 174.36 -20.01
CA VAL A 284 -15.97 175.37 -21.01
C VAL A 284 -17.19 176.14 -21.53
N ARG A 285 -18.29 175.47 -21.90
CA ARG A 285 -19.52 176.13 -22.38
C ARG A 285 -20.26 176.97 -21.33
N ARG A 286 -20.09 176.69 -20.03
CA ARG A 286 -20.62 177.53 -18.94
C ARG A 286 -19.62 178.58 -18.41
N GLY A 287 -18.43 178.70 -19.00
CA GLY A 287 -17.39 179.64 -18.54
C GLY A 287 -16.76 179.27 -17.19
N LEU A 288 -17.01 178.05 -16.69
CA LEU A 288 -16.55 177.57 -15.38
C LEU A 288 -15.14 176.97 -15.49
N GLY A 289 -14.15 177.81 -15.83
CA GLY A 289 -12.74 177.40 -15.87
C GLY A 289 -11.79 178.45 -16.45
N SER A 290 -10.62 178.59 -15.85
CA SER A 290 -9.61 179.59 -16.23
C SER A 290 -8.71 179.11 -17.38
N PHE A 291 -9.02 179.49 -18.62
CA PHE A 291 -8.11 179.37 -19.77
C PHE A 291 -7.74 180.76 -20.31
N LYS A 292 -6.48 181.18 -20.07
CA LYS A 292 -5.91 182.41 -20.64
C LYS A 292 -5.25 182.15 -22.01
N LYS A 293 -5.23 183.16 -22.87
CA LYS A 293 -4.40 183.20 -24.09
C LYS A 293 -3.00 183.77 -23.78
N ALA A 294 -2.00 183.41 -24.59
CA ALA A 294 -0.68 184.04 -24.67
C ALA A 294 -0.10 183.83 -26.09
N GLU A 295 0.89 184.64 -26.49
CA GLU A 295 1.32 184.80 -27.89
C GLU A 295 2.79 184.38 -28.18
N GLU A 296 3.22 184.65 -29.42
CA GLU A 296 4.38 184.14 -30.17
C GLU A 296 5.77 184.14 -29.51
N ASN A 297 6.64 183.23 -30.00
CA ASN A 297 7.97 183.62 -30.51
C ASN A 297 8.51 182.65 -31.61
N LYS A 298 9.62 182.99 -32.29
CA LYS A 298 9.93 182.50 -33.67
C LYS A 298 11.33 181.84 -33.88
N LYS A 299 11.44 181.05 -34.98
CA LYS A 299 12.62 180.64 -35.82
C LYS A 299 13.43 179.33 -35.53
N GLY A 300 13.67 178.56 -36.62
CA GLY A 300 14.81 177.62 -36.86
C GLY A 300 14.46 176.11 -36.89
N THR A 301 14.35 175.31 -37.98
CA THR A 301 15.20 174.93 -39.17
C THR A 301 16.41 174.01 -38.85
N ALA A 302 16.66 172.84 -39.49
CA ALA A 302 15.99 172.11 -40.60
C ALA A 302 16.44 170.62 -40.81
N LYS A 303 15.68 169.86 -41.65
CA LYS A 303 15.96 168.57 -42.40
C LYS A 303 16.22 167.25 -41.60
N LYS A 304 15.77 166.02 -41.96
CA LYS A 304 15.61 165.18 -43.21
C LYS A 304 16.91 164.45 -43.66
N GLU A 305 17.04 163.15 -44.03
CA GLU A 305 16.24 161.89 -44.12
C GLU A 305 17.20 160.64 -43.97
N GLY A 306 16.85 159.33 -43.90
CA GLY A 306 15.57 158.58 -43.84
C GLY A 306 15.52 157.16 -44.49
N LYS A 307 16.41 156.19 -44.19
CA LYS A 307 16.42 154.79 -44.74
C LYS A 307 17.02 153.74 -43.77
N LYS A 308 16.92 152.39 -43.93
CA LYS A 308 15.85 151.45 -44.40
C LYS A 308 16.33 149.97 -44.28
N LYS A 309 15.46 149.07 -43.80
CA LYS A 309 15.49 147.57 -43.76
C LYS A 309 16.56 146.74 -44.53
N LYS A 310 17.09 145.70 -43.86
CA LYS A 310 17.18 144.25 -44.23
C LYS A 310 17.31 143.49 -42.87
N LYS A 311 16.77 142.29 -42.57
CA LYS A 311 16.23 141.16 -43.35
C LYS A 311 17.16 140.62 -44.43
N LYS A 312 18.03 139.70 -44.02
CA LYS A 312 17.94 138.32 -44.52
C LYS A 312 17.53 137.42 -43.34
#